data_AF-X1ISX8-F1
#
_entry.id   AF-X1ISX8-F1
#
_cell.length_a   1.000
_cell.length_b   1.000
_cell.length_c   1.000
_cell.angle_alpha   90.00
_cell.angle_beta   90.00
_cell.angle_gamma   90.00
#
_symmetry.space_group_name_H-M   'P 1'
#
loop_
_entity.id
_entity.type
_entity.pdbx_description
1 polymer ?
#
loop_
_entity_poly.entity_id
_entity_poly.type
_entity_poly.pdbx_seq_one_letter_code
_entity_poly.pdbx_strand_id
1 'polypeptide(L)'
;GQRDKTVKSMQGWGREDLVAQFDRFSREYHPNTRWRHLAESSITGGQRGLGRLGADYWRVLKNKRGQRVGRVYERYPESHWRNLSIPEALLAPGRNGPVATSRLEALREGVQESEARIVIERALTDDALRARLGQDLVRRCEKYLHTRHMMMWLSLSNLQLYYWKPGMEYKKHKKYYAKDWRGHPNVSGHNWFLSSDWQDRTAQLYSLAGQVARKLNGK
;
A
#
# COMPACT_ATOMS: atom_id res chain seq x y z
N GLY A 1 23.57 -13.15 -20.49
CA GLY A 1 23.49 -13.08 -19.01
C GLY A 1 22.04 -13.08 -18.59
N GLN A 2 21.58 -14.16 -17.94
CA GLN A 2 20.20 -14.29 -17.48
C GLN A 2 19.99 -13.31 -16.32
N ARG A 3 19.29 -12.19 -16.55
CA ARG A 3 18.93 -11.27 -15.46
C ARG A 3 18.10 -12.05 -14.45
N ASP A 4 18.51 -12.04 -13.19
CA ASP A 4 17.69 -12.48 -12.06
C ASP A 4 16.36 -11.70 -12.13
N LYS A 5 15.27 -12.39 -12.54
CA LYS A 5 13.96 -11.77 -12.81
C LYS A 5 13.15 -11.56 -11.53
N THR A 6 13.77 -11.71 -10.36
CA THR A 6 13.09 -11.57 -9.08
C THR A 6 12.92 -10.09 -8.73
N VAL A 7 11.69 -9.69 -8.40
CA VAL A 7 11.43 -8.34 -7.86
C VAL A 7 11.95 -8.31 -6.42
N LYS A 8 12.89 -7.41 -6.14
CA LYS A 8 13.55 -7.25 -4.84
C LYS A 8 13.00 -6.04 -4.10
N SER A 9 12.88 -6.15 -2.77
CA SER A 9 12.60 -5.02 -1.90
C SER A 9 13.74 -4.01 -2.01
N MET A 10 13.40 -2.73 -2.16
CA MET A 10 14.36 -1.62 -2.02
C MET A 10 14.61 -1.23 -0.56
N GLN A 11 13.92 -1.87 0.38
CA GLN A 11 14.10 -1.67 1.83
C GLN A 11 14.02 -0.20 2.24
N GLY A 12 13.05 0.54 1.69
CA GLY A 12 12.82 1.94 1.97
C GLY A 12 12.64 2.27 3.46
N TRP A 13 12.21 1.31 4.28
CA TRP A 13 12.16 1.42 5.74
C TRP A 13 13.53 1.74 6.37
N GLY A 14 14.62 1.26 5.77
CA GLY A 14 15.99 1.39 6.26
C GLY A 14 16.71 2.65 5.78
N ARG A 15 16.02 3.53 5.03
CA ARG A 15 16.61 4.79 4.57
C ARG A 15 16.97 5.70 5.74
N GLU A 16 18.09 6.41 5.64
CA GLU A 16 18.46 7.43 6.62
C GLU A 16 17.49 8.63 6.56
N ASP A 17 17.07 9.02 5.36
CA ASP A 17 16.15 10.12 5.12
C ASP A 17 14.66 9.69 5.20
N LEU A 18 13.79 10.63 5.58
CA LEU A 18 12.36 10.41 5.79
C LEU A 18 11.54 10.63 4.51
N VAL A 19 11.89 9.93 3.43
CA VAL A 19 11.17 10.06 2.15
C VAL A 19 9.80 9.39 2.23
N ALA A 20 8.74 10.17 2.22
CA ALA A 20 7.37 9.67 2.26
C ALA A 20 6.76 9.49 0.86
N GLN A 21 5.94 8.44 0.66
CA GLN A 21 5.07 8.37 -0.51
C GLN A 21 4.04 9.49 -0.43
N PHE A 22 4.10 10.40 -1.40
CA PHE A 22 3.28 11.61 -1.46
C PHE A 22 2.36 11.57 -2.69
N ASP A 23 1.28 10.80 -2.60
CA ASP A 23 0.28 10.76 -3.67
C ASP A 23 -0.48 12.09 -3.74
N ARG A 24 -0.83 12.51 -4.96
CA ARG A 24 -1.45 13.83 -5.23
C ARG A 24 -2.89 13.75 -5.71
N PHE A 25 -3.51 12.60 -5.49
CA PHE A 25 -4.87 12.28 -5.92
C PHE A 25 -5.61 11.61 -4.76
N SER A 26 -6.93 11.54 -4.86
CA SER A 26 -7.75 10.87 -3.87
C SER A 26 -7.59 9.36 -3.96
N ARG A 27 -7.38 8.67 -2.84
CA ARG A 27 -7.44 7.20 -2.81
C ARG A 27 -8.82 6.66 -2.45
N GLU A 28 -9.81 7.52 -2.21
CA GLU A 28 -11.12 7.10 -1.71
C GLU A 28 -11.91 6.21 -2.68
N TYR A 29 -11.64 6.32 -3.97
CA TYR A 29 -12.25 5.47 -4.99
C TYR A 29 -11.51 4.14 -5.21
N HIS A 30 -10.39 3.92 -4.51
CA HIS A 30 -9.66 2.65 -4.60
C HIS A 30 -10.24 1.61 -3.63
N PRO A 31 -10.22 0.31 -3.99
CA PRO A 31 -10.51 -0.78 -3.08
C PRO A 31 -9.63 -0.79 -1.82
N ASN A 32 -10.09 -1.44 -0.75
CA ASN A 32 -9.37 -1.53 0.53
C ASN A 32 -7.97 -2.16 0.42
N THR A 33 -7.72 -3.00 -0.58
CA THR A 33 -6.38 -3.55 -0.86
C THR A 33 -5.35 -2.45 -1.13
N ARG A 34 -5.75 -1.32 -1.74
CA ARG A 34 -4.85 -0.16 -1.92
C ARG A 34 -4.42 0.42 -0.58
N TRP A 35 -5.35 0.52 0.38
CA TRP A 35 -5.10 1.04 1.72
C TRP A 35 -4.26 0.07 2.55
N ARG A 36 -4.56 -1.23 2.47
CA ARG A 36 -3.80 -2.30 3.15
C ARG A 36 -2.33 -2.33 2.72
N HIS A 37 -2.05 -2.33 1.42
CA HIS A 37 -0.67 -2.38 0.94
C HIS A 37 0.00 -1.02 0.78
N LEU A 38 -0.61 0.06 1.25
CA LEU A 38 -0.06 1.41 1.08
C LEU A 38 1.30 1.54 1.77
N ALA A 39 1.38 1.12 3.05
CA ALA A 39 2.61 1.11 3.82
C ALA A 39 3.63 0.13 3.22
N GLU A 40 3.22 -1.11 2.94
CA GLU A 40 4.10 -2.14 2.41
C GLU A 40 4.72 -1.76 1.05
N SER A 41 3.94 -1.15 0.15
CA SER A 41 4.46 -0.66 -1.14
C SER A 41 5.49 0.46 -0.97
N SER A 42 5.39 1.22 0.12
CA SER A 42 6.34 2.30 0.42
C SER A 42 7.64 1.71 0.95
N ILE A 43 7.58 0.91 2.02
CA ILE A 43 8.76 0.36 2.70
C ILE A 43 9.52 -0.67 1.85
N THR A 44 8.87 -1.28 0.87
CA THR A 44 9.51 -2.18 -0.10
C THR A 44 9.92 -1.46 -1.39
N GLY A 45 9.44 -0.24 -1.58
CA GLY A 45 9.94 0.71 -2.55
C GLY A 45 11.03 1.60 -1.94
N GLY A 46 11.34 2.70 -2.61
CA GLY A 46 12.34 3.66 -2.16
C GLY A 46 11.84 4.67 -1.13
N GLN A 47 10.71 4.43 -0.47
CA GLN A 47 10.10 5.35 0.51
C GLN A 47 10.14 4.75 1.92
N ARG A 48 10.28 5.58 2.94
CA ARG A 48 10.31 5.17 4.35
C ARG A 48 8.93 5.13 5.01
N GLY A 49 7.91 5.63 4.33
CA GLY A 49 6.54 5.62 4.85
C GLY A 49 5.57 6.41 4.01
N LEU A 50 4.46 6.79 4.63
CA LEU A 50 3.32 7.44 3.99
C LEU A 50 3.26 8.91 4.36
N GLY A 51 2.96 9.74 3.37
CA GLY A 51 2.72 11.17 3.54
C GLY A 51 1.37 11.56 3.01
N ARG A 52 0.87 12.70 3.48
CA ARG A 52 -0.35 13.35 3.00
C ARG A 52 -1.55 12.40 3.02
N LEU A 53 -1.91 11.97 4.22
CA LEU A 53 -3.15 11.27 4.51
C LEU A 53 -4.09 12.23 5.24
N GLY A 54 -5.31 12.39 4.74
CA GLY A 54 -6.32 13.19 5.44
C GLY A 54 -7.08 12.31 6.42
N ALA A 55 -7.13 12.72 7.69
CA ALA A 55 -7.97 12.02 8.68
C ALA A 55 -9.45 12.40 8.48
N ASP A 56 -9.74 13.70 8.48
CA ASP A 56 -11.06 14.29 8.64
C ASP A 56 -11.37 15.38 7.59
N TYR A 57 -10.71 15.33 6.44
CA TYR A 57 -10.99 16.21 5.29
C TYR A 57 -12.30 15.81 4.61
N TRP A 58 -13.40 15.91 5.34
CA TRP A 58 -14.73 15.51 4.92
C TRP A 58 -15.28 16.45 3.86
N ARG A 59 -16.23 15.93 3.10
CA ARG A 59 -17.10 16.77 2.28
C ARG A 59 -18.04 17.53 3.22
N VAL A 60 -17.92 18.84 3.25
CA VAL A 60 -18.71 19.75 4.09
C VAL A 60 -19.40 20.85 3.28
N LEU A 61 -18.95 21.11 2.05
CA LEU A 61 -19.60 22.06 1.15
C LEU A 61 -20.86 21.43 0.57
N LYS A 62 -21.99 22.13 0.72
CA LYS A 62 -23.29 21.67 0.24
C LYS A 62 -23.57 22.19 -1.17
N ASN A 63 -24.15 21.36 -2.03
CA ASN A 63 -24.72 21.80 -3.31
C ASN A 63 -26.09 22.48 -3.09
N LYS A 64 -26.71 22.99 -4.17
CA LYS A 64 -28.06 23.58 -4.14
C LYS A 64 -29.15 22.64 -3.60
N ARG A 65 -28.91 21.32 -3.61
CA ARG A 65 -29.82 20.29 -3.08
C ARG A 65 -29.52 19.94 -1.61
N GLY A 66 -28.64 20.70 -0.94
CA GLY A 66 -28.24 20.46 0.44
C GLY A 66 -27.27 19.29 0.66
N GLN A 67 -26.85 18.58 -0.39
CA GLN A 67 -25.96 17.42 -0.30
C GLN A 67 -24.51 17.87 -0.12
N ARG A 68 -23.78 17.27 0.82
CA ARG A 68 -22.34 17.53 1.04
C ARG A 68 -21.52 16.91 -0.10
N VAL A 69 -21.06 17.73 -1.03
CA VAL A 69 -20.35 17.27 -2.24
C VAL A 69 -18.88 17.65 -2.28
N GLY A 70 -18.49 18.73 -1.59
CA GLY A 70 -17.14 19.29 -1.70
C GLY A 70 -16.42 19.49 -0.38
N ARG A 71 -15.10 19.68 -0.42
CA ARG A 71 -14.21 19.85 0.74
C ARG A 71 -13.84 21.31 0.97
N VAL A 72 -13.41 21.66 2.17
CA VAL A 72 -13.09 23.06 2.54
C VAL A 72 -12.10 23.71 1.58
N TYR A 73 -11.03 23.01 1.18
CA TYR A 73 -10.02 23.57 0.28
C TYR A 73 -10.57 23.91 -1.11
N GLU A 74 -11.71 23.34 -1.53
CA GLU A 74 -12.30 23.59 -2.84
C GLU A 74 -12.96 24.98 -2.93
N ARG A 75 -13.08 25.71 -1.81
CA ARG A 75 -13.46 27.13 -1.82
C ARG A 75 -12.35 28.04 -2.35
N TYR A 76 -11.11 27.56 -2.37
CA TYR A 76 -9.92 28.32 -2.73
C TYR A 76 -9.28 27.67 -3.96
N PRO A 77 -9.60 28.13 -5.19
CA PRO A 77 -9.05 27.56 -6.42
C PRO A 77 -7.51 27.47 -6.42
N GLU A 78 -6.84 28.39 -5.74
CA GLU A 78 -5.39 28.44 -5.55
C GLU A 78 -4.86 27.22 -4.80
N SER A 79 -5.68 26.58 -3.94
CA SER A 79 -5.31 25.35 -3.24
C SER A 79 -5.11 24.16 -4.19
N HIS A 80 -5.66 24.23 -5.41
CA HIS A 80 -5.41 23.23 -6.44
C HIS A 80 -4.06 23.42 -7.13
N TRP A 81 -3.42 24.60 -7.02
CA TRP A 81 -2.11 24.83 -7.60
C TRP A 81 -1.07 23.94 -6.92
N ARG A 82 -0.29 23.23 -7.76
CA ARG A 82 0.73 22.26 -7.35
C ARG A 82 0.22 21.13 -6.44
N ASN A 83 -1.10 20.91 -6.38
CA ASN A 83 -1.75 19.89 -5.57
C ASN A 83 -1.48 20.05 -4.07
N LEU A 84 -1.72 21.22 -3.48
CA LEU A 84 -1.58 21.46 -2.03
C LEU A 84 -2.83 21.07 -1.21
N SER A 85 -3.80 20.40 -1.82
CA SER A 85 -5.01 19.93 -1.16
C SER A 85 -4.86 18.52 -0.55
N ILE A 86 -5.71 18.11 0.39
CA ILE A 86 -5.76 16.71 0.84
C ILE A 86 -7.13 16.13 0.46
N PRO A 87 -7.23 15.39 -0.67
CA PRO A 87 -8.50 15.03 -1.28
C PRO A 87 -9.11 13.73 -0.74
N GLU A 88 -8.92 13.43 0.54
CA GLU A 88 -9.37 12.18 1.16
C GLU A 88 -9.57 12.31 2.68
N ALA A 89 -10.45 11.48 3.25
CA ALA A 89 -10.65 11.36 4.69
C ALA A 89 -10.64 9.88 5.10
N LEU A 90 -9.74 9.47 5.99
CA LEU A 90 -9.67 8.12 6.57
C LEU A 90 -10.78 7.85 7.60
N LEU A 91 -11.30 8.90 8.22
CA LEU A 91 -12.36 8.85 9.22
C LEU A 91 -13.69 9.28 8.59
N ALA A 92 -14.78 8.77 9.13
CA ALA A 92 -16.12 9.26 8.82
C ALA A 92 -16.64 10.14 9.97
N PRO A 93 -17.50 11.13 9.69
CA PRO A 93 -18.17 11.88 10.75
C PRO A 93 -19.20 10.99 11.46
N GLY A 94 -19.05 10.79 12.77
CA GLY A 94 -20.04 10.16 13.64
C GLY A 94 -20.78 11.18 14.52
N ARG A 95 -21.88 10.75 15.17
CA ARG A 95 -22.71 11.61 16.04
C ARG A 95 -21.90 12.29 17.16
N ASN A 96 -20.93 11.56 17.73
CA ASN A 96 -20.12 12.00 18.88
C ASN A 96 -18.66 12.30 18.49
N GLY A 97 -18.36 12.42 17.19
CA GLY A 97 -17.00 12.63 16.70
C GLY A 97 -16.59 11.68 15.58
N PRO A 98 -15.34 11.76 15.11
CA PRO A 98 -14.83 10.90 14.04
C PRO A 98 -14.88 9.42 14.40
N VAL A 99 -15.25 8.57 13.43
CA VAL A 99 -15.26 7.11 13.58
C VAL A 99 -14.37 6.45 12.53
N ALA A 100 -13.83 5.28 12.90
CA ALA A 100 -13.04 4.46 12.00
C ALA A 100 -13.85 4.07 10.76
N THR A 101 -13.17 4.03 9.62
CA THR A 101 -13.73 3.47 8.37
C THR A 101 -12.98 2.21 8.00
N SER A 102 -13.56 1.40 7.11
CA SER A 102 -12.87 0.21 6.58
C SER A 102 -11.50 0.53 5.95
N ARG A 103 -11.29 1.75 5.45
CA ARG A 103 -10.01 2.22 4.92
C ARG A 103 -8.97 2.44 6.03
N LEU A 104 -9.39 3.01 7.16
CA LEU A 104 -8.51 3.15 8.34
C LEU A 104 -8.11 1.78 8.87
N GLU A 105 -9.07 0.86 9.01
CA GLU A 105 -8.81 -0.48 9.52
C GLU A 105 -7.87 -1.26 8.59
N ALA A 106 -8.10 -1.19 7.28
CA ALA A 106 -7.20 -1.79 6.28
C ALA A 106 -5.79 -1.19 6.34
N LEU A 107 -5.67 0.13 6.45
CA LEU A 107 -4.38 0.80 6.63
C LEU A 107 -3.68 0.35 7.91
N ARG A 108 -4.41 0.24 9.02
CA ARG A 108 -3.86 -0.20 10.32
C ARG A 108 -3.32 -1.63 10.24
N GLU A 109 -4.09 -2.55 9.66
CA GLU A 109 -3.62 -3.92 9.39
C GLU A 109 -2.36 -3.92 8.51
N GLY A 110 -2.36 -3.10 7.45
CA GLY A 110 -1.22 -2.92 6.56
C GLY A 110 0.06 -2.43 7.25
N VAL A 111 -0.08 -1.51 8.21
CA VAL A 111 1.04 -1.03 9.03
C VAL A 111 1.58 -2.16 9.91
N GLN A 112 0.72 -2.92 10.58
CA GLN A 112 1.14 -4.06 11.41
C GLN A 112 1.87 -5.14 10.59
N GLU A 113 1.36 -5.46 9.40
CA GLU A 113 2.02 -6.39 8.47
C GLU A 113 3.38 -5.85 8.00
N SER A 114 3.47 -4.54 7.75
CA SER A 114 4.72 -3.89 7.37
C SER A 114 5.78 -3.99 8.47
N GLU A 115 5.40 -3.79 9.73
CA GLU A 115 6.32 -3.97 10.88
C GLU A 115 6.79 -5.43 11.00
N ALA A 116 5.88 -6.41 10.87
CA ALA A 116 6.25 -7.82 10.88
C ALA A 116 7.23 -8.16 9.75
N ARG A 117 7.03 -7.58 8.56
CA ARG A 117 7.96 -7.70 7.44
C ARG A 117 9.33 -7.08 7.75
N ILE A 118 9.37 -5.88 8.33
CA ILE A 118 10.62 -5.19 8.69
C ILE A 118 11.44 -6.02 9.68
N VAL A 119 10.80 -6.68 10.65
CA VAL A 119 11.48 -7.62 11.56
C VAL A 119 12.25 -8.69 10.78
N ILE A 120 11.62 -9.28 9.77
CA ILE A 120 12.26 -10.31 8.94
C ILE A 120 13.34 -9.69 8.05
N GLU A 121 13.04 -8.62 7.30
CA GLU A 121 13.99 -8.00 6.36
C GLU A 121 15.26 -7.50 7.05
N ARG A 122 15.13 -6.86 8.22
CA ARG A 122 16.27 -6.43 9.03
C ARG A 122 17.16 -7.60 9.44
N ALA A 123 16.54 -8.68 9.92
CA ALA A 123 17.29 -9.86 10.33
C ALA A 123 17.98 -10.59 9.16
N LEU A 124 17.43 -10.50 7.95
CA LEU A 124 18.02 -11.11 6.75
C LEU A 124 19.14 -10.27 6.12
N THR A 125 19.14 -8.95 6.36
CA THR A 125 20.06 -8.00 5.70
C THR A 125 21.28 -7.67 6.56
N ASP A 126 21.15 -7.76 7.88
CA ASP A 126 22.28 -7.62 8.81
C ASP A 126 22.99 -8.98 8.97
N ASP A 127 24.27 -9.05 8.61
CA ASP A 127 25.05 -10.29 8.63
C ASP A 127 25.13 -10.94 10.03
N ALA A 128 25.24 -10.12 11.08
CA ALA A 128 25.33 -10.60 12.45
C ALA A 128 23.98 -11.16 12.94
N LEU A 129 22.86 -10.51 12.60
CA LEU A 129 21.53 -11.02 12.90
C LEU A 129 21.22 -12.27 12.08
N ARG A 130 21.57 -12.27 10.79
CA ARG A 130 21.33 -13.38 9.85
C ARG A 130 22.02 -14.65 10.32
N ALA A 131 23.26 -14.56 10.78
CA ALA A 131 24.03 -15.69 11.30
C ALA A 131 23.33 -16.42 12.45
N ARG A 132 22.52 -15.71 13.26
CA ARG A 132 21.82 -16.26 14.43
C ARG A 132 20.54 -17.03 14.08
N LEU A 133 20.00 -16.88 12.88
CA LEU A 133 18.70 -17.46 12.49
C LEU A 133 18.79 -18.95 12.12
N GLY A 134 19.95 -19.38 11.62
CA GLY A 134 20.14 -20.68 11.00
C GLY A 134 19.62 -20.76 9.55
N GLN A 135 20.23 -21.62 8.75
CA GLN A 135 20.01 -21.68 7.30
C GLN A 135 18.55 -21.99 6.89
N ASP A 136 17.85 -22.85 7.63
CA ASP A 136 16.46 -23.20 7.30
C ASP A 136 15.50 -22.01 7.45
N LEU A 137 15.59 -21.28 8.57
CA LEU A 137 14.71 -20.13 8.82
C LEU A 137 14.97 -19.01 7.82
N VAL A 138 16.24 -18.75 7.52
CA VAL A 138 16.65 -17.80 6.46
C VAL A 138 15.97 -18.14 5.13
N ARG A 139 16.12 -19.38 4.66
CA ARG A 139 15.54 -19.84 3.39
C ARG A 139 14.02 -19.70 3.36
N ARG A 140 13.33 -20.04 4.47
CA ARG A 140 11.86 -19.92 4.59
C ARG A 140 11.41 -18.46 4.53
N CYS A 141 12.11 -17.57 5.25
CA CYS A 141 11.84 -16.14 5.25
C CYS A 141 12.05 -15.52 3.87
N GLU A 142 13.18 -15.80 3.21
CA GLU A 142 13.49 -15.29 1.87
C GLU A 142 12.45 -15.73 0.84
N LYS A 143 12.11 -17.03 0.82
CA LYS A 143 11.08 -17.58 -0.06
C LYS A 143 9.74 -16.88 0.17
N TYR A 144 9.33 -16.76 1.43
CA TYR A 144 8.05 -16.13 1.77
C TYR A 144 8.01 -14.66 1.36
N LEU A 145 9.03 -13.87 1.69
CA LEU A 145 9.08 -12.45 1.35
C LEU A 145 9.10 -12.21 -0.16
N HIS A 146 9.80 -13.06 -0.92
CA HIS A 146 9.80 -13.00 -2.37
C HIS A 146 8.40 -13.23 -2.94
N THR A 147 7.73 -14.31 -2.52
CA THR A 147 6.36 -14.62 -2.94
C THR A 147 5.39 -13.50 -2.54
N ARG A 148 5.46 -13.03 -1.30
CA ARG A 148 4.61 -11.95 -0.79
C ARG A 148 4.79 -10.65 -1.58
N HIS A 149 6.04 -10.28 -1.90
CA HIS A 149 6.32 -9.06 -2.66
C HIS A 149 5.66 -9.10 -4.05
N MET A 150 5.71 -10.23 -4.75
CA MET A 150 5.00 -10.41 -6.02
C MET A 150 3.47 -10.35 -5.85
N MET A 151 2.94 -11.00 -4.81
CA MET A 151 1.51 -11.02 -4.52
C MET A 151 0.96 -9.65 -4.13
N MET A 152 1.73 -8.85 -3.40
CA MET A 152 1.41 -7.45 -3.12
C MET A 152 1.22 -6.68 -4.43
N TRP A 153 2.17 -6.78 -5.37
CA TRP A 153 2.03 -6.09 -6.66
C TRP A 153 0.88 -6.63 -7.51
N LEU A 154 0.60 -7.94 -7.46
CA LEU A 154 -0.54 -8.53 -8.13
C LEU A 154 -1.87 -8.02 -7.56
N SER A 155 -1.97 -7.93 -6.23
CA SER A 155 -3.14 -7.36 -5.53
C SER A 155 -3.39 -5.90 -5.89
N LEU A 156 -2.31 -5.16 -6.21
CA LEU A 156 -2.36 -3.75 -6.56
C LEU A 156 -2.56 -3.49 -8.06
N SER A 157 -2.46 -4.53 -8.90
CA SER A 157 -2.51 -4.41 -10.35
C SER A 157 -3.94 -4.21 -10.86
N ASN A 158 -4.09 -3.38 -11.89
CA ASN A 158 -5.34 -3.33 -12.65
C ASN A 158 -5.58 -4.58 -13.51
N LEU A 159 -4.54 -5.40 -13.78
CA LEU A 159 -4.59 -6.57 -14.68
C LEU A 159 -5.19 -6.31 -16.08
N GLN A 160 -5.34 -5.04 -16.45
CA GLN A 160 -5.89 -4.61 -17.73
C GLN A 160 -4.77 -4.45 -18.74
N LEU A 161 -4.63 -5.44 -19.63
CA LEU A 161 -3.68 -5.41 -20.73
C LEU A 161 -4.06 -4.36 -21.79
N TYR A 162 -5.35 -4.04 -21.90
CA TYR A 162 -5.88 -3.02 -22.79
C TYR A 162 -6.92 -2.18 -22.05
N TYR A 163 -6.81 -0.87 -22.17
CA TYR A 163 -7.84 0.06 -21.75
C TYR A 163 -8.23 0.90 -22.95
N TRP A 164 -9.50 0.88 -23.33
CA TRP A 164 -10.07 1.78 -24.31
C TRP A 164 -10.90 2.83 -23.57
N LYS A 165 -10.52 4.12 -23.66
CA LYS A 165 -11.40 5.22 -23.25
C LYS A 165 -12.45 5.40 -24.36
N PRO A 166 -13.76 5.39 -24.04
CA PRO A 166 -14.78 5.83 -24.98
C PRO A 166 -14.43 7.23 -25.53
N GLY A 167 -14.45 7.39 -26.86
CA GLY A 167 -14.06 8.63 -27.53
C GLY A 167 -12.57 8.78 -27.87
N MET A 168 -11.72 7.79 -27.55
CA MET A 168 -10.33 7.77 -28.02
C MET A 168 -10.12 6.81 -29.20
N GLU A 169 -9.39 7.28 -30.22
CA GLU A 169 -9.09 6.56 -31.45
C GLU A 169 -8.33 5.25 -31.14
N TYR A 170 -8.90 4.10 -31.51
CA TYR A 170 -8.44 2.74 -31.17
C TYR A 170 -6.96 2.47 -31.53
N LYS A 171 -6.42 3.13 -32.55
CA LYS A 171 -5.06 2.87 -33.08
C LYS A 171 -3.94 3.70 -32.43
N LYS A 172 -4.22 4.84 -31.79
CA LYS A 172 -3.16 5.77 -31.31
C LYS A 172 -2.76 5.61 -29.84
N HIS A 173 -3.57 4.92 -29.01
CA HIS A 173 -3.39 4.94 -27.55
C HIS A 173 -3.59 3.58 -26.86
N LYS A 174 -2.96 2.52 -27.36
CA LYS A 174 -2.79 1.28 -26.58
C LYS A 174 -1.90 1.57 -25.36
N LYS A 175 -2.50 1.95 -24.23
CA LYS A 175 -1.80 2.05 -22.95
C LYS A 175 -2.00 0.76 -22.16
N TYR A 176 -0.90 0.11 -21.80
CA TYR A 176 -0.87 -1.06 -20.95
C TYR A 176 -1.01 -0.60 -19.49
N TYR A 177 -2.22 -0.70 -18.92
CA TYR A 177 -2.47 -0.31 -17.52
C TYR A 177 -2.26 -1.45 -16.53
N ALA A 178 -1.88 -2.64 -16.98
CA ALA A 178 -1.56 -3.77 -16.11
C ALA A 178 -0.49 -3.46 -15.04
N LYS A 179 0.35 -2.45 -15.28
CA LYS A 179 1.35 -1.96 -14.32
C LYS A 179 0.91 -0.72 -13.54
N ASP A 180 -0.21 -0.11 -13.91
CA ASP A 180 -0.73 1.03 -13.18
C ASP A 180 -1.39 0.53 -11.90
N TRP A 181 -0.93 1.03 -10.77
CA TRP A 181 -1.46 0.75 -9.43
C TRP A 181 -1.72 2.04 -8.63
N ARG A 182 -1.28 3.19 -9.18
CA ARG A 182 -1.39 4.50 -8.54
C ARG A 182 -2.56 5.30 -9.11
N GLY A 183 -2.70 5.32 -10.44
CA GLY A 183 -3.61 6.24 -11.11
C GLY A 183 -5.05 5.77 -11.19
N HIS A 184 -5.29 4.47 -11.10
CA HIS A 184 -6.60 3.86 -11.39
C HIS A 184 -7.01 2.84 -10.32
N PRO A 185 -8.31 2.74 -10.01
CA PRO A 185 -8.81 1.77 -9.04
C PRO A 185 -8.62 0.33 -9.55
N ASN A 186 -7.78 -0.41 -8.83
CA ASN A 186 -7.28 -1.75 -9.10
C ASN A 186 -8.27 -2.87 -8.72
N VAL A 187 -9.49 -2.81 -9.28
CA VAL A 187 -10.57 -3.75 -8.96
C VAL A 187 -10.20 -5.21 -9.26
N SER A 188 -9.52 -5.49 -10.39
CA SER A 188 -9.15 -6.86 -10.75
C SER A 188 -8.12 -7.47 -9.79
N GLY A 189 -7.06 -6.73 -9.44
CA GLY A 189 -6.09 -7.18 -8.44
C GLY A 189 -6.71 -7.33 -7.05
N HIS A 190 -7.64 -6.44 -6.69
CA HIS A 190 -8.43 -6.58 -5.46
C HIS A 190 -9.25 -7.87 -5.43
N ASN A 191 -9.96 -8.19 -6.51
CA ASN A 191 -10.74 -9.43 -6.59
C ASN A 191 -9.86 -10.67 -6.48
N TRP A 192 -8.72 -10.69 -7.16
CA TRP A 192 -7.73 -11.75 -7.00
C TRP A 192 -7.25 -11.85 -5.54
N PHE A 193 -6.98 -10.73 -4.89
CA PHE A 193 -6.54 -10.72 -3.49
C PHE A 193 -7.57 -11.37 -2.58
N LEU A 194 -8.85 -11.01 -2.73
CA LEU A 194 -9.94 -11.60 -1.95
C LEU A 194 -10.06 -13.11 -2.14
N SER A 195 -9.72 -13.64 -3.31
CA SER A 195 -9.76 -15.08 -3.62
C SER A 195 -8.45 -15.83 -3.36
N SER A 196 -7.44 -15.18 -2.76
CA SER A 196 -6.08 -15.72 -2.73
C SER A 196 -5.65 -16.31 -1.39
N ASP A 197 -6.52 -16.66 -0.43
CA ASP A 197 -6.10 -17.12 0.91
C ASP A 197 -5.14 -16.15 1.61
N TRP A 198 -5.43 -14.85 1.51
CA TRP A 198 -4.57 -13.79 2.03
C TRP A 198 -4.45 -13.84 3.57
N GLN A 199 -5.47 -14.36 4.26
CA GLN A 199 -5.46 -14.54 5.71
C GLN A 199 -4.36 -15.51 6.14
N ASP A 200 -4.28 -16.69 5.51
CA ASP A 200 -3.28 -17.71 5.84
C ASP A 200 -1.86 -17.22 5.59
N ARG A 201 -1.67 -16.49 4.48
CA ARG A 201 -0.39 -15.83 4.23
C ARG A 201 -0.07 -14.81 5.31
N THR A 202 -1.04 -14.02 5.75
CA THR A 202 -0.82 -13.03 6.81
C THR A 202 -0.46 -13.70 8.13
N ALA A 203 -1.13 -14.79 8.48
CA ALA A 203 -0.75 -15.62 9.64
C ALA A 203 0.68 -16.17 9.50
N GLN A 204 1.07 -16.62 8.29
CA GLN A 204 2.43 -17.08 8.03
C GLN A 204 3.48 -15.97 8.17
N LEU A 205 3.17 -14.73 7.75
CA LEU A 205 4.05 -13.57 7.96
C LEU A 205 4.33 -13.37 9.45
N TYR A 206 3.27 -13.29 10.27
CA TYR A 206 3.42 -13.10 11.71
C TYR A 206 4.13 -14.28 12.38
N SER A 207 3.86 -15.51 11.93
CA SER A 207 4.55 -16.71 12.44
C SER A 207 6.05 -16.69 12.15
N LEU A 208 6.46 -16.29 10.94
CA LEU A 208 7.87 -16.14 10.58
C LEU A 208 8.53 -14.99 11.34
N ALA A 209 7.86 -13.83 11.44
CA ALA A 209 8.35 -12.69 12.22
C ALA A 209 8.53 -13.07 13.69
N GLY A 210 7.60 -13.82 14.28
CA GLY A 210 7.70 -14.33 15.64
C GLY A 210 8.85 -15.33 15.82
N GLN A 211 9.09 -16.23 14.86
CA GLN A 211 10.25 -17.15 14.89
C GLN A 211 11.58 -16.38 14.85
N VAL A 212 11.68 -15.37 13.97
CA VAL A 212 12.86 -14.49 13.87
C VAL A 212 13.06 -13.74 15.20
N ALA A 213 12.02 -13.11 15.73
CA ALA A 213 12.10 -12.36 16.98
C ALA A 213 12.57 -13.25 18.15
N ARG A 214 12.05 -14.47 18.28
CA ARG A 214 12.49 -15.45 19.30
C ARG A 214 13.96 -15.81 19.17
N LYS A 215 14.42 -16.15 17.96
CA LYS A 215 15.84 -16.45 17.70
C LYS A 215 16.77 -15.29 18.04
N LEU A 216 16.34 -14.05 17.77
CA LEU A 216 17.13 -12.86 18.05
C LEU A 216 17.09 -12.41 19.51
N ASN A 217 16.04 -12.73 20.26
CA ASN A 217 15.89 -12.33 21.66
C ASN A 217 16.25 -13.43 22.67
N GLY A 218 16.55 -14.65 22.21
CA GLY A 218 16.94 -15.76 23.09
C GLY A 218 15.81 -16.25 24.00
N LYS A 219 14.55 -16.02 23.62
CA LYS A 219 13.33 -16.51 24.29
C LYS A 219 12.51 -17.35 23.35
#